data_AF-A0A0C9ST23-F1
#
_entry.id   AF-A0A0C9ST23-F1
#
_cell.length_a   1.000
_cell.length_b   1.000
_cell.length_c   1.000
_cell.angle_alpha   90.00
_cell.angle_beta   90.00
_cell.angle_gamma   90.00
#
_symmetry.space_group_name_H-M   'P 1'
#
loop_
_entity.id
_entity.type
_entity.pdbx_description
1 polymer ?
#
loop_
_entity_poly.entity_id
_entity_poly.type
_entity_poly.pdbx_seq_one_letter_code
_entity_poly.pdbx_strand_id
1 'polypeptide(L)'
;MNALAVKTRIRDHLHQRKFELERIERAYRQTVGDQRLRSHAEASVKRREPTLLRLVTTYNGLCDKLMALIRQQKAVRGAVMPHYIPREGLFELNVDDDIWQDVGLTGDEAEPPAWLADDKVRVGIRDLLEKDQCVEEEMRLRRVL
;
A
#
# COMPACT_ATOMS: atom_id res chain seq x y z
N MET A 1 -7.08 9.72 18.40
CA MET A 1 -6.50 9.52 17.06
C MET A 1 -7.11 8.27 16.44
N ASN A 2 -7.56 8.35 15.19
CA ASN A 2 -8.10 7.21 14.44
C ASN A 2 -6.94 6.37 13.87
N ALA A 3 -6.98 5.04 14.06
CA ALA A 3 -5.94 4.12 13.59
C ALA A 3 -5.79 4.13 12.05
N LEU A 4 -6.89 4.23 11.30
CA LEU A 4 -6.86 4.36 9.83
C LEU A 4 -6.14 5.63 9.38
N ALA A 5 -6.39 6.75 10.05
CA ALA A 5 -5.73 8.02 9.76
C ALA A 5 -4.22 7.96 10.03
N VAL A 6 -3.80 7.25 11.09
CA VAL A 6 -2.37 7.01 11.36
C VAL A 6 -1.76 6.11 10.29
N LYS A 7 -2.44 5.02 9.91
CA LYS A 7 -1.99 4.10 8.86
C LYS A 7 -1.83 4.79 7.50
N THR A 8 -2.78 5.66 7.15
CA THR A 8 -2.72 6.49 5.93
C THR A 8 -1.48 7.39 5.92
N ARG A 9 -1.20 8.08 7.04
CA ARG A 9 0.01 8.91 7.16
C ARG A 9 1.30 8.09 7.03
N ILE A 10 1.34 6.90 7.63
CA ILE A 10 2.50 6.00 7.48
C ILE A 10 2.73 5.67 6.00
N ARG A 11 1.66 5.30 5.27
CA ARG A 11 1.71 5.03 3.82
C ARG A 11 2.21 6.23 3.03
N ASP A 12 1.70 7.43 3.29
CA ASP A 12 2.13 8.66 2.60
C ASP A 12 3.62 8.94 2.81
N HIS A 13 4.10 8.81 4.05
CA HIS A 13 5.51 9.00 4.37
C HIS A 13 6.41 7.99 3.66
N LEU A 14 5.98 6.74 3.57
CA LEU A 14 6.71 5.68 2.88
C LEU A 14 6.77 5.91 1.37
N HIS A 15 5.64 6.27 0.76
CA HIS A 15 5.59 6.66 -0.65
C HIS A 15 6.51 7.84 -0.93
N GLN A 16 6.40 8.90 -0.13
CA GLN A 16 7.24 10.09 -0.30
C GLN A 16 8.73 9.74 -0.19
N ARG A 17 9.11 8.91 0.79
CA ARG A 17 10.49 8.44 0.93
C ARG A 17 10.96 7.68 -0.31
N LYS A 18 10.14 6.77 -0.84
CA LYS A 18 10.48 6.01 -2.06
C LYS A 18 10.70 6.93 -3.25
N PHE A 19 9.77 7.87 -3.50
CA PHE A 19 9.91 8.84 -4.58
C PHE A 19 11.13 9.76 -4.40
N GLU A 20 11.42 10.20 -3.18
CA GLU A 20 12.61 11.01 -2.88
C GLU A 20 13.89 10.24 -3.20
N LEU A 21 14.00 8.97 -2.78
CA LEU A 21 15.15 8.12 -3.07
C LEU A 21 15.33 7.86 -4.56
N GLU A 22 14.25 7.53 -5.28
CA GLU A 22 14.30 7.34 -6.74
C GLU A 22 14.71 8.63 -7.46
N ARG A 23 14.25 9.80 -6.99
CA ARG A 23 14.65 11.09 -7.56
C ARG A 23 16.14 11.34 -7.36
N ILE A 24 16.68 11.03 -6.17
CA ILE A 24 18.12 11.14 -5.88
C ILE A 24 18.91 10.20 -6.79
N GLU A 25 18.44 8.96 -6.98
CA GLU A 25 19.09 7.97 -7.83
C GLU A 25 19.10 8.39 -9.30
N ARG A 26 17.98 8.87 -9.85
CA ARG A 26 17.89 9.35 -11.24
C ARG A 26 18.78 10.56 -11.49
N ALA A 27 18.78 11.54 -10.58
CA ALA A 27 19.66 12.71 -10.68
C ALA A 27 21.14 12.28 -10.71
N TYR A 28 21.52 11.30 -9.90
CA TYR A 28 22.87 10.75 -9.90
C TYR A 28 23.25 10.10 -11.25
N ARG A 29 22.37 9.31 -11.86
CA ARG A 29 22.63 8.73 -13.20
C ARG A 29 22.87 9.81 -14.27
N GLN A 30 22.37 11.02 -14.06
CA GLN A 30 22.47 12.14 -15.00
C GLN A 30 23.68 13.05 -14.72
N THR A 31 24.19 13.11 -13.48
CA THR A 31 25.31 13.99 -13.10
C THR A 31 26.47 13.19 -12.50
N VAL A 32 27.56 13.03 -13.26
CA VAL A 32 28.81 12.44 -12.75
C VAL A 32 29.43 13.43 -11.74
N GLY A 33 29.37 13.12 -10.43
CA GLY A 33 30.28 13.72 -9.45
C GLY A 33 29.71 14.45 -8.23
N ASP A 34 28.39 14.61 -8.07
CA ASP A 34 27.86 15.49 -7.00
C ASP A 34 27.59 14.78 -5.65
N GLN A 35 28.67 14.30 -5.03
CA GLN A 35 28.64 13.49 -3.79
C GLN A 35 28.04 14.25 -2.59
N ARG A 36 28.18 15.58 -2.54
CA ARG A 36 27.67 16.43 -1.46
C ARG A 36 26.14 16.56 -1.49
N LEU A 37 25.55 16.70 -2.68
CA LEU A 37 24.09 16.73 -2.84
C LEU A 37 23.46 15.39 -2.40
N ARG A 38 24.12 14.27 -2.70
CA ARG A 38 23.70 12.92 -2.25
C ARG A 38 23.70 12.82 -0.73
N SER A 39 24.81 13.17 -0.08
CA SER A 39 24.91 13.11 1.38
C SER A 39 23.87 14.00 2.07
N HIS A 40 23.58 15.18 1.53
CA HIS A 40 22.52 16.05 2.05
C HIS A 40 21.13 15.46 1.88
N ALA A 41 20.83 14.89 0.72
CA ALA A 41 19.53 14.30 0.44
C ALA A 41 19.30 13.02 1.27
N GLU A 42 20.29 12.13 1.35
CA GLU A 42 20.27 10.94 2.21
C GLU A 42 20.14 11.31 3.69
N ALA A 43 20.85 12.33 4.16
CA ALA A 43 20.73 12.81 5.54
C ALA A 43 19.33 13.37 5.83
N SER A 44 18.71 14.06 4.86
CA SER A 44 17.35 14.59 4.99
C SER A 44 16.32 13.47 5.08
N VAL A 45 16.47 12.41 4.27
CA VAL A 45 15.63 11.21 4.35
C VAL A 45 15.79 10.52 5.71
N LYS A 46 17.03 10.27 6.15
CA LYS A 46 17.32 9.64 7.46
C LYS A 46 16.76 10.42 8.65
N ARG A 47 16.76 11.77 8.59
CA ARG A 47 16.20 12.61 9.67
C ARG A 47 14.69 12.42 9.87
N ARG A 48 13.96 11.97 8.85
CA ARG A 48 12.51 11.76 8.90
C ARG A 48 12.12 10.36 9.35
N GLU A 49 13.05 9.40 9.33
CA GLU A 49 12.80 8.00 9.73
C GLU A 49 12.31 7.85 11.18
N PRO A 50 12.85 8.58 12.19
CA PRO A 50 12.34 8.49 13.57
C PRO A 50 10.88 8.91 13.71
N THR A 51 10.43 9.88 12.92
CA THR A 51 9.02 10.33 12.93
C THR A 51 8.11 9.22 12.43
N LEU A 52 8.51 8.51 11.38
CA LEU A 52 7.77 7.38 10.84
C LEU A 52 7.70 6.21 11.84
N LEU A 53 8.83 5.87 12.46
CA LEU A 53 8.87 4.83 13.50
C LEU A 53 7.97 5.19 14.69
N ARG A 54 7.86 6.47 15.06
CA ARG A 54 6.92 6.94 16.09
C ARG A 54 5.47 6.75 15.66
N LEU A 55 5.14 7.01 14.39
CA LEU A 55 3.79 6.78 13.85
C LEU A 55 3.44 5.29 13.88
N VAL A 56 4.34 4.41 13.44
CA VAL A 56 4.17 2.95 13.52
C VAL A 56 3.97 2.49 14.96
N THR A 57 4.78 2.99 15.89
CA THR A 57 4.63 2.72 17.33
C THR A 57 3.24 3.12 17.83
N THR A 58 2.77 4.30 17.40
CA THR A 58 1.45 4.82 17.78
C THR A 58 0.34 3.93 17.23
N TYR A 59 0.44 3.51 15.97
CA TYR A 59 -0.53 2.64 15.32
C TYR A 59 -0.59 1.25 15.97
N ASN A 60 0.55 0.59 16.17
CA ASN A 60 0.59 -0.73 16.82
C ASN A 60 0.04 -0.64 18.26
N GLY A 61 0.31 0.44 18.99
CA GLY A 61 -0.30 0.68 20.30
C GLY A 61 -1.82 0.92 20.27
N LEU A 62 -2.39 1.37 19.14
CA LEU A 62 -3.84 1.39 18.94
C LEU A 62 -4.40 -0.01 18.69
N CYS A 63 -3.66 -0.85 17.95
CA CYS A 63 -4.01 -2.26 17.74
C CYS A 63 -4.02 -3.02 19.08
N ASP A 64 -3.04 -2.79 19.94
CA ASP A 64 -2.99 -3.37 21.30
C ASP A 64 -4.24 -3.00 22.13
N LYS A 65 -4.66 -1.73 22.06
CA LYS A 65 -5.86 -1.24 22.76
C LYS A 65 -7.13 -1.91 22.23
N LEU A 66 -7.25 -2.05 20.91
CA LEU A 66 -8.38 -2.75 20.31
C LEU A 66 -8.38 -4.23 20.71
N MET A 67 -7.21 -4.87 20.78
CA MET A 67 -7.06 -6.25 21.24
C MET A 67 -7.56 -6.44 22.66
N ALA A 68 -7.23 -5.50 23.55
CA ALA A 68 -7.72 -5.49 24.91
C ALA A 68 -9.26 -5.38 24.96
N LEU A 69 -9.86 -4.53 24.11
CA LEU A 69 -11.32 -4.37 24.04
C LEU A 69 -12.03 -5.61 23.50
N ILE A 70 -11.47 -6.27 22.48
CA ILE A 70 -11.99 -7.53 21.93
C ILE A 70 -11.93 -8.63 23.00
N ARG A 71 -10.80 -8.79 23.70
CA ARG A 71 -10.64 -9.77 24.79
C ARG A 71 -11.61 -9.52 25.95
N GLN A 72 -11.93 -8.27 26.23
CA GLN A 72 -12.90 -7.88 27.26
C GLN A 72 -14.37 -7.98 26.79
N GLN A 73 -14.62 -8.40 25.55
CA GLN A 73 -15.96 -8.42 24.92
C GLN A 73 -16.66 -7.06 24.91
N LYS A 74 -15.89 -5.96 24.87
CA LYS A 74 -16.38 -4.57 24.80
C LYS A 74 -16.32 -3.98 23.39
N ALA A 75 -15.75 -4.72 22.44
CA ALA A 75 -15.71 -4.31 21.05
C ALA A 75 -17.06 -4.56 20.35
N VAL A 76 -17.27 -3.89 19.21
CA VAL A 76 -18.44 -4.13 18.35
C VAL A 76 -18.46 -5.58 17.89
N ARG A 77 -19.65 -6.18 17.76
CA ARG A 77 -19.80 -7.55 17.27
C ARG A 77 -19.19 -7.68 15.88
N GLY A 78 -18.35 -8.69 15.68
CA GLY A 78 -17.63 -8.88 14.41
C GLY A 78 -16.37 -8.02 14.27
N ALA A 79 -15.94 -7.29 15.30
CA ALA A 79 -14.68 -6.55 15.25
C ALA A 79 -13.50 -7.47 14.93
N VAL A 80 -12.84 -7.20 13.80
CA VAL A 80 -11.64 -7.90 13.35
C VAL A 80 -10.40 -7.13 13.80
N MET A 81 -9.34 -7.85 14.16
CA MET A 81 -8.06 -7.26 14.50
C MET A 81 -7.36 -6.70 13.24
N PRO A 82 -6.94 -5.42 13.24
CA PRO A 82 -6.05 -4.89 12.22
C PRO A 82 -4.67 -5.55 12.25
N HIS A 83 -4.07 -5.69 11.08
CA HIS A 83 -2.69 -6.18 10.97
C HIS A 83 -1.71 -5.19 11.62
N TYR A 84 -0.75 -5.74 12.37
CA TYR A 84 0.38 -4.99 12.91
C TYR A 84 1.33 -4.59 11.79
N ILE A 85 1.99 -3.45 11.96
CA ILE A 85 3.05 -3.02 11.05
C ILE A 85 4.39 -3.37 11.71
N PRO A 86 5.17 -4.32 11.15
CA PRO A 86 6.49 -4.62 11.67
C PRO A 86 7.42 -3.42 11.51
N ARG A 87 8.37 -3.26 12.44
CA ARG A 87 9.37 -2.19 12.34
C ARG A 87 10.57 -2.64 11.52
N GLU A 88 10.89 -3.92 11.62
CA GLU A 88 11.86 -4.63 10.82
C GLU A 88 11.39 -4.64 9.37
N GLY A 89 12.28 -4.31 8.43
CA GLY A 89 11.94 -4.29 7.00
C GLY A 89 10.94 -3.19 6.59
N LEU A 90 10.52 -2.28 7.47
CA LEU A 90 9.53 -1.23 7.17
C LEU A 90 9.89 -0.39 5.93
N PHE A 91 11.19 -0.24 5.65
CA PHE A 91 11.71 0.53 4.53
C PHE A 91 11.93 -0.31 3.27
N GLU A 92 11.78 -1.63 3.35
CA GLU A 92 11.92 -2.63 2.29
C GLU A 92 10.54 -3.01 1.74
N LEU A 93 9.69 -2.00 1.51
CA LEU A 93 8.29 -2.19 1.16
C LEU A 93 8.09 -3.06 -0.08
N ASN A 94 7.24 -4.08 0.07
CA ASN A 94 6.66 -4.84 -1.01
C ASN A 94 5.17 -4.46 -1.24
N VAL A 95 4.67 -4.71 -2.45
CA VAL A 95 3.25 -4.53 -2.81
C VAL A 95 2.33 -5.46 -2.03
N ASP A 96 2.85 -6.60 -1.59
CA ASP A 96 2.09 -7.61 -0.84
C ASP A 96 2.05 -7.36 0.68
N ASP A 97 2.70 -6.30 1.17
CA ASP A 97 2.77 -6.03 2.61
C ASP A 97 1.39 -5.62 3.19
N ASP A 98 1.05 -6.14 4.37
CA ASP A 98 -0.22 -5.89 5.07
C ASP A 98 -0.51 -4.40 5.39
N ILE A 99 0.50 -3.54 5.25
CA ILE A 99 0.36 -2.09 5.39
C ILE A 99 -0.61 -1.48 4.37
N TRP A 100 -0.85 -2.16 3.25
CA TRP A 100 -1.78 -1.73 2.20
C TRP A 100 -3.22 -2.13 2.45
N GLN A 101 -3.48 -3.04 3.40
CA GLN A 101 -4.82 -3.56 3.68
C GLN A 101 -5.47 -2.86 4.89
N ASP A 102 -6.70 -2.39 4.78
CA ASP A 102 -7.40 -1.70 5.88
C ASP A 102 -8.34 -2.59 6.71
N VAL A 103 -8.03 -3.88 6.77
CA VAL A 103 -8.76 -4.90 7.54
C VAL A 103 -8.94 -4.45 9.00
N GLY A 104 -10.16 -4.50 9.50
CA GLY A 104 -10.50 -4.13 10.89
C GLY A 104 -10.42 -2.62 11.20
N LEU A 105 -10.12 -1.78 10.21
CA LEU A 105 -10.02 -0.32 10.36
C LEU A 105 -11.15 0.44 9.68
N THR A 106 -11.84 -0.18 8.72
CA THR A 106 -13.06 0.33 8.10
C THR A 106 -14.29 -0.22 8.82
N GLY A 107 -15.27 0.65 9.08
CA GLY A 107 -16.55 0.26 9.71
C GLY A 107 -17.56 -0.34 8.74
N ASP A 108 -17.32 -0.18 7.44
CA ASP A 108 -18.21 -0.68 6.40
C ASP A 108 -17.71 -2.04 5.91
N GLU A 109 -18.51 -3.07 6.18
CA GLU A 109 -18.60 -4.24 5.30
C GLU A 109 -19.20 -3.75 3.97
N ALA A 110 -18.46 -2.96 3.20
CA ALA A 110 -18.85 -2.71 1.83
C ALA A 110 -18.88 -4.08 1.15
N GLU A 111 -20.04 -4.48 0.62
CA GLU A 111 -20.14 -5.71 -0.15
C GLU A 111 -19.03 -5.72 -1.19
N PRO A 112 -18.21 -6.79 -1.23
CA PRO A 112 -17.09 -6.83 -2.15
C PRO A 112 -17.62 -6.59 -3.57
N PRO A 113 -16.93 -5.76 -4.38
CA PRO A 113 -17.42 -5.41 -5.70
C PRO A 113 -17.62 -6.69 -6.53
N ALA A 114 -18.62 -6.69 -7.43
CA ALA A 114 -19.06 -7.91 -8.09
C ALA A 114 -17.96 -8.63 -8.90
N TRP A 115 -16.96 -7.91 -9.42
CA TRP A 115 -15.80 -8.52 -10.07
C TRP A 115 -14.96 -9.41 -9.12
N LEU A 116 -15.06 -9.20 -7.82
CA LEU A 116 -14.39 -10.00 -6.80
C LEU A 116 -15.30 -11.10 -6.25
N ALA A 117 -16.58 -10.80 -6.05
CA ALA A 117 -17.53 -11.65 -5.34
C ALA A 117 -18.42 -12.55 -6.21
N ASP A 118 -18.66 -12.18 -7.47
CA ASP A 118 -19.57 -12.90 -8.38
C ASP A 118 -18.79 -13.63 -9.48
N ASP A 119 -18.88 -14.97 -9.47
CA ASP A 119 -18.27 -15.84 -10.47
C ASP A 119 -18.72 -15.53 -11.90
N LYS A 120 -19.99 -15.19 -12.10
CA LYS A 120 -20.52 -14.87 -13.43
C LYS A 120 -19.93 -13.58 -13.95
N VAL A 121 -19.74 -12.58 -13.08
CA VAL A 121 -19.08 -11.32 -13.45
C VAL A 121 -17.62 -11.58 -13.81
N ARG A 122 -16.90 -12.43 -13.06
CA ARG A 122 -15.51 -12.80 -13.39
C ARG A 122 -15.38 -13.52 -14.73
N VAL A 123 -16.26 -14.48 -14.99
CA VAL A 123 -16.31 -15.19 -16.27
C VAL A 123 -16.63 -14.20 -17.39
N GLY A 124 -17.66 -13.37 -17.23
CA GLY A 124 -18.04 -12.38 -18.25
C GLY A 124 -16.96 -11.35 -18.57
N ILE A 125 -16.20 -10.87 -17.56
CA ILE A 125 -15.05 -9.98 -17.80
C ILE A 125 -13.99 -10.69 -18.66
N ARG A 126 -13.69 -11.96 -18.37
CA ARG A 126 -12.71 -12.75 -19.10
C ARG A 126 -13.13 -12.98 -20.55
N ASP A 127 -14.39 -13.35 -20.76
CA ASP A 127 -14.97 -13.60 -22.07
C ASP A 127 -14.99 -12.32 -22.93
N LEU A 128 -15.29 -11.17 -22.30
CA LEU A 128 -15.25 -9.86 -22.97
C LEU A 128 -13.83 -9.51 -23.43
N LEU A 129 -12.83 -9.67 -22.54
CA LEU A 129 -11.43 -9.42 -22.87
C LEU A 129 -10.92 -10.34 -23.98
N GLU A 130 -11.31 -11.62 -23.96
CA GLU A 130 -10.95 -12.58 -25.00
C GLU A 130 -11.56 -12.18 -26.35
N LYS A 131 -12.84 -11.79 -26.37
CA LYS A 131 -13.50 -11.28 -27.57
C LYS A 131 -12.79 -10.04 -28.12
N ASP A 132 -12.47 -9.07 -27.26
CA ASP A 132 -11.79 -7.84 -27.67
C ASP A 132 -10.39 -8.15 -28.25
N GLN A 133 -9.65 -9.06 -27.62
CA GLN A 133 -8.37 -9.56 -28.14
C GLN A 133 -8.53 -10.24 -29.51
N CYS A 134 -9.56 -11.06 -29.71
CA CYS A 134 -9.82 -11.67 -31.03
C CYS A 134 -10.09 -10.62 -32.10
N VAL A 135 -10.85 -9.56 -31.78
CA VAL A 135 -11.13 -8.46 -32.72
C VAL A 135 -9.86 -7.69 -33.06
N GLU A 136 -9.03 -7.39 -32.06
CA GLU A 136 -7.74 -6.75 -32.26
C GLU A 136 -6.82 -7.59 -33.15
N GLU A 137 -6.75 -8.90 -32.89
CA GLU A 137 -5.93 -9.83 -33.66
C GLU A 137 -6.43 -9.98 -35.10
N GLU A 138 -7.74 -10.07 -35.31
CA GLU A 138 -8.33 -10.09 -36.66
C GLU A 138 -7.98 -8.82 -37.44
N MET A 139 -8.08 -7.66 -36.81
CA MET A 139 -7.69 -6.38 -37.40
C MET A 139 -6.19 -6.32 -37.72
N ARG A 140 -5.35 -6.92 -36.86
CA ARG A 140 -3.90 -7.03 -37.08
C ARG A 140 -3.60 -7.89 -38.30
N LEU A 141 -4.20 -9.09 -38.37
CA LEU A 141 -4.00 -10.02 -39.49
C LEU A 141 -4.46 -9.43 -40.82
N ARG A 142 -5.57 -8.69 -40.83
CA ARG A 142 -6.07 -7.98 -42.02
C ARG A 142 -5.20 -6.82 -42.50
N ARG A 143 -4.30 -6.29 -41.66
CA ARG A 143 -3.33 -5.24 -42.05
C ARG A 143 -2.02 -5.81 -42.60
N VAL A 144 -1.74 -7.08 -42.33
CA VAL A 144 -0.50 -7.77 -42.74
C VAL A 144 -0.68 -8.53 -44.06
N LEU A 145 -1.92 -8.84 -44.44
CA LEU A 145 -2.33 -9.36 -45.76
C LEU A 145 -2.73 -8.22 -46.69
#